data_AF-A0A067C084-F1
#
_entry.id   AF-A0A067C084-F1
#
_cell.length_a   1.000
_cell.length_b   1.000
_cell.length_c   1.000
_cell.angle_alpha   90.00
_cell.angle_beta   90.00
_cell.angle_gamma   90.00
#
_symmetry.space_group_name_H-M   'P 1'
#
loop_
_entity.id
_entity.type
_entity.pdbx_description
1 polymer ?
#
loop_
_entity_poly.entity_id
_entity_poly.type
_entity_poly.pdbx_seq_one_letter_code
_entity_poly.pdbx_strand_id
1 'polypeptide(L)'
;MLVPAPNDLAFFSSKGPTKYTGADGKPRNLVKPDIAAPGFFTRSAGIKATNEYVKMAGTSMAGPHVAGVVGLLKSSKADLTYEEVYAYVTKYAFTKTLTPEPATWVGKANATLPGAPNCGGVSDASFPNNRYGFGRVDVANMYDNGKLKPVNPNPAC
;
A
#
# COMPACT_ATOMS: atom_id res chain seq x y z
N MET A 1 -12.26 -17.52 -9.74
CA MET A 1 -11.21 -16.75 -9.04
C MET A 1 -11.14 -15.36 -9.64
N LEU A 2 -11.28 -14.33 -8.82
CA LEU A 2 -11.05 -12.95 -9.23
C LEU A 2 -9.54 -12.73 -9.37
N VAL A 3 -9.11 -12.15 -10.49
CA VAL A 3 -7.70 -11.83 -10.73
C VAL A 3 -7.64 -10.33 -11.05
N PRO A 4 -7.25 -9.47 -10.09
CA PRO A 4 -7.01 -8.05 -10.36
C PRO A 4 -5.91 -7.89 -11.41
N ALA A 5 -5.99 -6.86 -12.24
CA ALA A 5 -4.89 -6.49 -13.11
C ALA A 5 -3.67 -6.05 -12.28
N PRO A 6 -2.45 -6.02 -12.86
CA PRO A 6 -1.23 -5.72 -12.09
C PRO A 6 -1.22 -4.38 -11.32
N ASN A 7 -2.06 -3.43 -11.73
CA ASN A 7 -2.19 -2.11 -11.11
C ASN A 7 -3.49 -1.92 -10.32
N ASP A 8 -4.35 -2.94 -10.28
CA ASP A 8 -5.59 -2.91 -9.51
C ASP A 8 -5.30 -3.29 -8.06
N LEU A 9 -6.13 -2.77 -7.16
CA LEU A 9 -6.15 -3.20 -5.77
C LEU A 9 -6.58 -4.66 -5.71
N ALA A 10 -6.01 -5.44 -4.78
CA ALA A 10 -6.57 -6.78 -4.54
C ALA A 10 -7.97 -6.66 -3.93
N PHE A 11 -8.95 -7.40 -4.46
CA PHE A 11 -10.34 -7.39 -3.98
C PHE A 11 -10.46 -7.66 -2.47
N PHE A 12 -9.54 -8.43 -1.88
CA PHE A 12 -9.51 -8.75 -0.45
C PHE A 12 -8.78 -7.70 0.41
N SER A 13 -8.06 -6.74 -0.18
CA SER A 13 -7.31 -5.74 0.60
C SER A 13 -8.28 -4.97 1.47
N SER A 14 -8.02 -4.80 2.76
CA SER A 14 -8.89 -4.00 3.63
C SER A 14 -8.90 -2.53 3.20
N LYS A 15 -10.02 -1.85 3.45
CA LYS A 15 -10.24 -0.47 3.02
C LYS A 15 -10.53 0.41 4.21
N GLY A 16 -10.11 1.66 4.12
CA GLY A 16 -10.50 2.71 5.06
C GLY A 16 -11.90 3.27 4.77
N PRO A 17 -12.27 4.36 5.46
CA PRO A 17 -11.47 5.01 6.49
C PRO A 17 -11.43 4.19 7.79
N THR A 18 -10.34 4.31 8.55
CA THR A 18 -10.31 3.81 9.93
C THR A 18 -10.97 4.84 10.84
N LYS A 19 -11.93 4.39 11.66
CA LYS A 19 -12.51 5.23 12.72
C LYS A 19 -11.64 5.13 13.96
N TYR A 20 -11.32 6.27 14.57
CA TYR A 20 -10.65 6.32 15.87
C TYR A 20 -11.29 7.39 16.75
N THR A 21 -11.14 7.26 18.06
CA THR A 21 -11.57 8.27 19.02
C THR A 21 -10.37 9.12 19.41
N GLY A 22 -10.45 10.42 19.17
CA GLY A 22 -9.40 11.36 19.57
C GLY A 22 -9.26 11.46 21.09
N ALA A 23 -8.16 12.06 21.56
CA ALA A 23 -7.96 12.35 22.98
C ALA A 23 -9.06 13.24 23.60
N ASP A 24 -9.81 13.97 22.76
CA ASP A 24 -10.98 14.77 23.12
C ASP A 24 -12.28 13.95 23.18
N GLY A 25 -12.21 12.62 23.05
CA GLY A 25 -13.36 11.72 23.05
C GLY A 25 -14.20 11.76 21.77
N LYS A 26 -13.79 12.50 20.74
CA LYS A 26 -14.59 12.66 19.50
C LYS A 26 -14.17 11.64 18.44
N PRO A 27 -15.13 10.99 17.76
CA PRO A 27 -14.82 10.09 16.65
C PRO A 27 -14.27 10.89 15.46
N ARG A 28 -13.23 10.37 14.83
CA ARG A 28 -12.58 10.93 13.65
C ARG A 28 -12.31 9.82 12.64
N ASN A 29 -12.33 10.19 11.36
CA ASN A 29 -11.95 9.30 10.27
C ASN A 29 -10.50 9.57 9.89
N LEU A 30 -9.70 8.50 9.81
CA LEU A 30 -8.34 8.55 9.30
C LEU A 30 -8.28 7.84 7.95
N VAL A 31 -7.61 8.47 6.98
CA VAL A 31 -7.32 7.83 5.70
C VAL A 31 -6.34 6.68 5.95
N LYS A 32 -6.78 5.46 5.65
CA LYS A 32 -5.97 4.23 5.73
C LYS A 32 -6.34 3.32 4.55
N PRO A 33 -5.41 2.48 4.03
CA PRO A 33 -4.04 2.27 4.51
C PRO A 33 -3.11 3.47 4.25
N ASP A 34 -1.85 3.42 4.72
CA ASP A 34 -0.86 4.46 4.39
C ASP A 34 -0.27 4.25 2.98
N ILE A 35 0.04 3.02 2.63
CA ILE A 35 0.72 2.70 1.37
C ILE A 35 0.32 1.31 0.88
N ALA A 36 0.25 1.13 -0.42
CA ALA A 36 0.08 -0.15 -1.08
C ALA A 36 1.42 -0.73 -1.54
N ALA A 37 1.47 -2.06 -1.63
CA ALA A 37 2.58 -2.80 -2.21
C ALA A 37 2.08 -4.10 -2.86
N PRO A 38 2.87 -4.75 -3.72
CA PRO A 38 2.48 -6.02 -4.33
C PRO A 38 2.19 -7.10 -3.28
N GLY A 39 0.98 -7.65 -3.32
CA GLY A 39 0.56 -8.71 -2.39
C GLY A 39 -0.32 -9.79 -3.03
N PHE A 40 -0.61 -9.70 -4.33
CA PHE A 40 -1.45 -10.67 -5.04
C PHE A 40 -0.56 -11.58 -5.91
N PHE A 41 -0.67 -12.91 -5.73
CA PHE A 41 0.18 -13.89 -6.42
C PHE A 41 1.70 -13.63 -6.33
N THR A 42 2.16 -13.15 -5.17
CA THR A 42 3.58 -12.97 -4.90
C THR A 42 4.26 -14.33 -4.79
N ARG A 43 5.29 -14.57 -5.60
CA ARG A 43 6.11 -15.78 -5.58
C ARG A 43 7.22 -15.62 -4.54
N SER A 44 7.31 -16.53 -3.57
CA SER A 44 8.38 -16.57 -2.57
C SER A 44 8.76 -18.01 -2.22
N ALA A 45 9.75 -18.20 -1.35
CA ALA A 45 10.19 -19.51 -0.89
C ALA A 45 9.05 -20.28 -0.20
N GLY A 46 8.93 -21.57 -0.52
CA GLY A 46 8.04 -22.51 0.15
C GLY A 46 8.76 -23.25 1.29
N ILE A 47 7.98 -23.88 2.17
CA ILE A 47 8.50 -24.60 3.34
C ILE A 47 8.55 -26.12 3.16
N LYS A 48 8.03 -26.66 2.06
CA LYS A 48 7.93 -28.11 1.82
C LYS A 48 9.22 -28.70 1.24
N ALA A 49 10.05 -27.90 0.57
CA ALA A 49 11.35 -28.33 0.06
C ALA A 49 12.34 -27.16 -0.11
N THR A 50 13.65 -27.45 -0.11
CA THR A 50 14.73 -26.45 -0.19
C THR A 50 14.74 -25.61 -1.47
N ASN A 51 14.17 -26.12 -2.55
CA ASN A 51 14.05 -25.44 -3.85
C ASN A 51 12.60 -25.05 -4.19
N GLU A 52 11.69 -25.12 -3.20
CA GLU A 52 10.28 -24.82 -3.42
C GLU A 52 10.04 -23.31 -3.53
N TYR A 53 9.14 -22.97 -4.45
CA TYR A 53 8.53 -21.65 -4.49
C TYR A 53 7.02 -21.77 -4.55
N VAL A 54 6.35 -20.91 -3.77
CA VAL A 54 4.89 -20.84 -3.72
C VAL A 54 4.44 -19.46 -4.16
N LYS A 55 3.25 -19.38 -4.75
CA LYS A 55 2.57 -18.11 -5.02
C LYS A 55 1.45 -17.94 -4.02
N MET A 56 1.51 -16.87 -3.23
CA MET A 56 0.51 -16.56 -2.22
C MET A 56 -0.11 -15.19 -2.50
N ALA A 57 -1.31 -14.97 -1.99
CA ALA A 57 -2.02 -13.72 -2.08
C ALA A 57 -2.49 -13.28 -0.69
N GLY A 58 -2.16 -12.05 -0.30
CA GLY A 58 -2.52 -11.46 0.98
C GLY A 58 -1.78 -10.16 1.24
N THR A 59 -2.34 -9.33 2.13
CA THR A 59 -1.61 -8.15 2.66
C THR A 59 -0.35 -8.58 3.43
N SER A 60 -0.30 -9.81 3.95
CA SER A 60 0.90 -10.43 4.52
C SER A 60 2.06 -10.57 3.52
N MET A 61 1.79 -10.51 2.20
CA MET A 61 2.83 -10.47 1.16
C MET A 61 3.17 -9.04 0.74
N ALA A 62 2.24 -8.09 0.91
CA ALA A 62 2.52 -6.66 0.72
C ALA A 62 3.41 -6.09 1.83
N GLY A 63 3.17 -6.48 3.09
CA GLY A 63 3.96 -6.07 4.25
C GLY A 63 5.48 -6.23 4.08
N PRO A 64 6.02 -7.41 3.72
CA PRO A 64 7.46 -7.60 3.55
C PRO A 64 8.06 -6.80 2.38
N HIS A 65 7.28 -6.45 1.35
CA HIS A 65 7.77 -5.52 0.32
C HIS A 65 8.03 -4.14 0.90
N VAL A 66 7.08 -3.59 1.68
CA VAL A 66 7.26 -2.29 2.36
C VAL A 66 8.43 -2.37 3.35
N ALA A 67 8.54 -3.45 4.12
CA ALA A 67 9.66 -3.66 5.03
C ALA A 67 11.02 -3.69 4.30
N GLY A 68 11.09 -4.33 3.12
CA GLY A 68 12.27 -4.32 2.26
C GLY A 68 12.63 -2.91 1.77
N VAL A 69 11.64 -2.10 1.37
CA VAL A 69 11.85 -0.68 1.02
C VAL A 69 12.43 0.11 2.18
N VAL A 70 11.88 -0.06 3.39
CA VAL A 70 12.43 0.57 4.61
C VAL A 70 13.86 0.10 4.88
N GLY A 71 14.15 -1.18 4.69
CA GLY A 71 15.51 -1.74 4.79
C GLY A 71 16.49 -1.09 3.82
N LEU A 72 16.07 -0.84 2.57
CA LEU A 72 16.90 -0.13 1.58
C LEU A 72 17.16 1.33 1.98
N LEU A 73 16.13 2.05 2.44
CA LEU A 73 16.29 3.42 2.94
C LEU A 73 17.30 3.47 4.10
N LYS A 74 17.15 2.57 5.07
CA LYS A 74 18.05 2.45 6.23
C LYS A 74 19.46 2.00 5.86
N SER A 75 19.61 1.19 4.81
CA SER A 75 20.94 0.83 4.28
C SER A 75 21.62 2.02 3.63
N SER A 76 20.86 2.91 2.97
CA SER A 76 21.40 4.14 2.37
C SER A 76 21.71 5.21 3.40
N LYS A 77 20.89 5.35 4.46
CA LYS A 77 21.06 6.32 5.54
C LYS A 77 20.51 5.74 6.84
N ALA A 78 21.40 5.24 7.70
CA ALA A 78 21.03 4.46 8.89
C ALA A 78 20.31 5.29 9.97
N ASP A 79 20.65 6.58 10.08
CA ASP A 79 20.14 7.53 11.07
C ASP A 79 18.77 8.12 10.72
N LEU A 80 18.13 7.69 9.61
CA LEU A 80 16.78 8.15 9.25
C LEU A 80 15.79 7.94 10.41
N THR A 81 15.01 8.96 10.79
CA THR A 81 13.96 8.78 11.80
C THR A 81 12.75 8.03 11.22
N TYR A 82 11.82 7.63 12.09
CA TYR A 82 10.56 7.05 11.64
C TYR A 82 9.80 8.02 10.73
N GLU A 83 9.74 9.29 11.11
CA GLU A 83 9.05 10.36 10.38
C GLU A 83 9.68 10.58 9.00
N GLU A 84 11.01 10.57 8.91
CA GLU A 84 11.71 10.63 7.62
C GLU A 84 11.38 9.43 6.74
N VAL A 85 11.45 8.20 7.28
CA VAL A 85 11.11 6.98 6.54
C VAL A 85 9.66 7.03 6.05
N TYR A 86 8.72 7.39 6.92
CA TYR A 86 7.31 7.54 6.56
C TYR A 86 7.13 8.59 5.46
N ALA A 87 7.83 9.73 5.56
CA ALA A 87 7.79 10.77 4.55
C ALA A 87 8.34 10.30 3.19
N TYR A 88 9.43 9.53 3.15
CA TYR A 88 9.93 8.94 1.90
C TYR A 88 8.91 7.99 1.27
N VAL A 89 8.38 7.06 2.06
CA VAL A 89 7.46 6.01 1.61
C VAL A 89 6.17 6.62 1.05
N THR A 90 5.67 7.70 1.64
CA THR A 90 4.41 8.33 1.25
C THR A 90 4.56 9.42 0.19
N LYS A 91 5.56 10.30 0.29
CA LYS A 91 5.76 11.42 -0.65
C LYS A 91 6.10 10.97 -2.06
N TYR A 92 6.89 9.90 -2.20
CA TYR A 92 7.37 9.40 -3.49
C TYR A 92 6.57 8.22 -4.02
N ALA A 93 5.42 7.92 -3.40
CA ALA A 93 4.54 6.85 -3.82
C ALA A 93 4.12 6.99 -5.30
N PHE A 94 4.07 5.87 -6.00
CA PHE A 94 3.61 5.80 -7.36
C PHE A 94 2.07 5.78 -7.42
N THR A 95 1.50 6.69 -8.20
CA THR A 95 0.04 6.86 -8.33
C THR A 95 -0.46 6.80 -9.77
N LYS A 96 0.41 7.08 -10.75
CA LYS A 96 0.04 7.42 -12.14
C LYS A 96 -0.84 6.41 -12.86
N THR A 97 -0.66 5.11 -12.62
CA THR A 97 -1.40 4.05 -13.31
C THR A 97 -2.22 3.19 -12.37
N LEU A 98 -2.42 3.63 -11.12
CA LEU A 98 -3.29 2.93 -10.18
C LEU A 98 -4.74 3.23 -10.53
N THR A 99 -5.55 2.18 -10.60
CA THR A 99 -6.97 2.26 -10.93
C THR A 99 -7.80 2.31 -9.65
N PRO A 100 -8.87 3.13 -9.60
CA PRO A 100 -9.84 3.05 -8.51
C PRO A 100 -10.43 1.64 -8.39
N GLU A 101 -10.83 1.25 -7.17
CA GLU A 101 -11.56 0.00 -6.98
C GLU A 101 -12.85 0.02 -7.82
N PRO A 102 -13.12 -1.01 -8.65
CA PRO A 102 -14.33 -1.06 -9.45
C PRO A 102 -15.55 -1.26 -8.56
N ALA A 103 -16.72 -0.76 -9.00
CA ALA A 103 -17.99 -1.00 -8.32
C ALA A 103 -18.36 -2.49 -8.23
N THR A 104 -17.92 -3.29 -9.22
CA THR A 104 -18.10 -4.74 -9.26
C THR A 104 -16.82 -5.39 -9.78
N TRP A 105 -16.28 -6.32 -9.01
CA TRP A 105 -15.20 -7.20 -9.42
C TRP A 105 -15.75 -8.29 -10.33
N VAL A 106 -15.09 -8.54 -11.47
CA VAL A 106 -15.45 -9.63 -12.40
C VAL A 106 -14.28 -10.62 -12.47
N GLY A 107 -14.58 -11.89 -12.23
CA GLY A 107 -13.60 -12.97 -12.18
C GLY A 107 -13.86 -14.06 -13.22
N LYS A 108 -13.10 -15.16 -13.10
CA LYS A 108 -13.30 -16.34 -13.97
C LYS A 108 -14.76 -16.84 -13.92
N ALA A 109 -15.26 -17.29 -15.07
CA ALA A 109 -16.63 -17.78 -15.25
C ALA A 109 -17.71 -16.76 -14.87
N ASN A 110 -17.46 -15.46 -15.10
CA ASN A 110 -18.39 -14.35 -14.81
C ASN A 110 -18.80 -14.26 -13.33
N ALA A 111 -18.01 -14.82 -12.41
CA ALA A 111 -18.24 -14.64 -10.99
C ALA A 111 -18.02 -13.17 -10.60
N THR A 112 -18.99 -12.58 -9.89
CA THR A 112 -18.93 -11.18 -9.46
C THR A 112 -18.84 -11.03 -7.95
N LEU A 113 -18.10 -10.03 -7.47
CA LEU A 113 -18.19 -9.55 -6.09
C LEU A 113 -18.40 -8.03 -6.07
N PRO A 114 -19.22 -7.49 -5.15
CA PRO A 114 -19.35 -6.05 -5.01
C PRO A 114 -18.00 -5.43 -4.58
N GLY A 115 -17.68 -4.29 -5.16
CA GLY A 115 -16.62 -3.42 -4.65
C GLY A 115 -16.99 -2.88 -3.26
N ALA A 116 -15.98 -2.55 -2.46
CA ALA A 116 -16.24 -1.98 -1.15
C ALA A 116 -16.87 -0.59 -1.27
N PRO A 117 -17.90 -0.27 -0.47
CA PRO A 117 -18.47 1.08 -0.48
C PRO A 117 -17.39 2.11 -0.15
N ASN A 118 -17.40 3.24 -0.87
CA ASN A 118 -16.62 4.39 -0.45
C ASN A 118 -17.40 5.05 0.70
N CYS A 119 -16.96 4.79 1.93
CA CYS A 119 -17.65 5.21 3.16
C CYS A 119 -17.54 6.72 3.46
N GLY A 120 -17.48 7.58 2.43
CA GLY A 120 -17.61 9.03 2.52
C GLY A 120 -16.47 9.67 3.31
N GLY A 121 -15.41 10.07 2.60
CA GLY A 121 -14.36 10.88 3.22
C GLY A 121 -13.28 11.35 2.25
N VAL A 122 -13.02 10.59 1.18
CA VAL A 122 -12.02 10.90 0.14
C VAL A 122 -12.38 10.15 -1.15
N SER A 123 -12.13 10.76 -2.31
CA SER A 123 -12.31 10.11 -3.62
C SER A 123 -11.32 8.94 -3.78
N ASP A 124 -11.79 7.80 -4.30
CA ASP A 124 -10.93 6.64 -4.60
C ASP A 124 -9.94 6.91 -5.75
N ALA A 125 -10.16 7.97 -6.53
CA ALA A 125 -9.29 8.39 -7.63
C ALA A 125 -8.25 9.46 -7.24
N SER A 126 -8.38 10.05 -6.05
CA SER A 126 -7.45 11.06 -5.54
C SER A 126 -6.52 10.44 -4.50
N PHE A 127 -5.32 10.96 -4.31
CA PHE A 127 -4.39 10.46 -3.28
C PHE A 127 -4.10 11.56 -2.25
N PRO A 128 -4.02 11.22 -0.94
CA PRO A 128 -4.24 9.89 -0.38
C PRO A 128 -5.73 9.48 -0.38
N ASN A 129 -6.00 8.18 -0.44
CA ASN A 129 -7.36 7.61 -0.35
C ASN A 129 -7.47 6.37 0.54
N ASN A 130 -8.71 5.94 0.76
CA ASN A 130 -9.06 4.78 1.58
C ASN A 130 -8.78 3.40 0.92
N ARG A 131 -8.10 3.38 -0.24
CA ARG A 131 -7.80 2.18 -1.01
C ARG A 131 -6.30 1.87 -0.99
N TYR A 132 -5.51 2.82 -1.48
CA TYR A 132 -4.05 2.71 -1.62
C TYR A 132 -3.29 3.60 -0.64
N GLY A 133 -3.97 4.41 0.17
CA GLY A 133 -3.31 5.46 0.94
C GLY A 133 -2.68 6.48 0.00
N PHE A 134 -1.40 6.75 0.18
CA PHE A 134 -0.62 7.67 -0.66
C PHE A 134 -0.28 7.09 -2.05
N GLY A 135 -0.48 5.79 -2.28
CA GLY A 135 -0.18 5.14 -3.56
C GLY A 135 0.54 3.81 -3.37
N ARG A 136 1.32 3.37 -4.37
CA ARG A 136 2.15 2.17 -4.28
C ARG A 136 3.60 2.54 -3.97
N VAL A 137 4.30 1.77 -3.14
CA VAL A 137 5.74 1.97 -2.88
C VAL A 137 6.54 2.06 -4.18
N ASP A 138 7.45 3.04 -4.27
CA ASP A 138 8.33 3.27 -5.42
C ASP A 138 9.71 3.70 -4.94
N VAL A 139 10.63 2.72 -4.84
CA VAL A 139 12.00 2.96 -4.40
C VAL A 139 12.72 3.86 -5.39
N ALA A 140 12.57 3.63 -6.69
CA ALA A 140 13.31 4.38 -7.71
C ALA A 140 12.99 5.87 -7.65
N ASN A 141 11.72 6.22 -7.38
CA ASN A 141 11.32 7.61 -7.26
C ASN A 141 11.86 8.32 -6.00
N MET A 142 12.33 7.59 -4.98
CA MET A 142 12.93 8.17 -3.77
C MET A 142 14.37 8.67 -4.00
N TYR A 143 15.03 8.21 -5.07
CA TYR A 143 16.43 8.54 -5.37
C TYR A 143 16.56 9.41 -6.62
N ASP A 144 17.58 10.26 -6.63
CA ASP A 144 18.07 11.00 -7.78
C ASP A 144 19.58 10.79 -7.88
N ASN A 145 20.05 10.24 -9.01
CA ASN A 145 21.46 9.90 -9.24
C ASN A 145 22.11 9.15 -8.06
N GLY A 146 21.39 8.18 -7.48
CA GLY A 146 21.85 7.35 -6.36
C GLY A 146 21.81 8.01 -4.99
N LYS A 147 21.34 9.26 -4.88
CA LYS A 147 21.16 9.96 -3.60
C LYS A 147 19.69 10.07 -3.25
N LEU A 148 19.36 10.00 -1.97
CA LEU A 148 18.00 10.24 -1.50
C LEU A 148 17.57 11.68 -1.80
N LYS A 149 16.37 11.83 -2.35
CA LYS A 149 15.75 13.14 -2.59
C LYS A 149 15.31 13.78 -1.27
N PRO A 150 15.19 15.11 -1.18
CA PRO A 150 14.81 15.77 0.07
C PRO A 150 13.35 15.48 0.49
N VAL A 151 13.16 15.09 1.73
CA VAL A 151 11.85 15.00 2.40
C VAL A 151 11.74 16.04 3.51
N ASN A 152 10.53 16.55 3.73
CA ASN A 152 10.20 17.37 4.90
C ASN A 152 9.21 16.55 5.72
N PRO A 153 9.67 15.86 6.77
CA PRO A 153 8.79 15.07 7.61
C PRO A 153 7.80 15.98 8.32
N ASN A 154 6.50 15.68 8.21
CA ASN A 154 5.57 16.23 9.17
C ASN A 154 5.71 15.45 10.48
N PRO A 155 5.61 16.10 11.65
CA PRO A 155 5.56 15.40 12.92
C PRO A 155 4.45 14.34 12.87
N ALA A 156 4.78 13.10 13.25
CA ALA A 156 3.75 12.10 13.51
C ALA A 156 3.06 12.51 14.82
N CYS A 157 1.86 13.07 14.72
CA CYS A 157 1.01 13.38 15.86
C CYS A 157 0.29 12.14 16.38
#